data_AF-A0A1G7WAU7-F1
#
_entry.id   AF-A0A1G7WAU7-F1
#
_cell.length_a   1.000
_cell.length_b   1.000
_cell.length_c   1.000
_cell.angle_alpha   90.00
_cell.angle_beta   90.00
_cell.angle_gamma   90.00
#
_symmetry.space_group_name_H-M   'P 1'
#
loop_
_entity.id
_entity.type
_entity.pdbx_description
1 polymer ?
#
loop_
_entity_poly.entity_id
_entity_poly.type
_entity_poly.pdbx_seq_one_letter_code
_entity_poly.pdbx_strand_id
1 'polypeptide(L)'
;MTLKRFIIALLSIPLLSYWLILSPVIPNSENDYAYYTYSDDGKWKIGEFPVSATTPISFIQFLFNKEYMVLYNDKGEYIGQSTPFCTQSVLDPNILFPTKSDLFVRFIPETCDFSIPVENPRWWSKIIKFRLSLL
;
A
#
# COMPACT_ATOMS: atom_id res chain seq x y z
N MET A 1 -3.75 32.99 -18.80
CA MET A 1 -3.28 31.59 -19.02
C MET A 1 -3.88 31.12 -20.34
N THR A 2 -3.09 30.64 -21.31
CA THR A 2 -3.63 30.19 -22.61
C THR A 2 -4.31 28.83 -22.48
N LEU A 3 -5.30 28.51 -23.32
CA LEU A 3 -6.03 27.23 -23.31
C LEU A 3 -5.08 26.02 -23.33
N LYS A 4 -4.02 26.09 -24.13
CA LYS A 4 -2.96 25.07 -24.17
C LYS A 4 -2.28 24.87 -22.81
N ARG A 5 -1.91 25.96 -22.12
CA ARG A 5 -1.31 25.89 -20.77
C ARG A 5 -2.30 25.35 -19.74
N PHE A 6 -3.59 25.65 -19.89
CA PHE A 6 -4.64 25.11 -19.03
C PHE A 6 -4.81 23.60 -19.18
N ILE A 7 -4.86 23.10 -20.41
CA ILE A 7 -4.95 21.65 -20.67
C ILE A 7 -3.71 20.92 -20.14
N ILE A 8 -2.51 21.47 -20.37
CA ILE A 8 -1.26 20.91 -19.84
C ILE A 8 -1.31 20.84 -18.32
N ALA A 9 -1.69 21.94 -17.65
CA ALA A 9 -1.81 21.96 -16.19
C ALA A 9 -2.80 20.91 -15.70
N LEU A 10 -4.00 20.85 -16.30
CA LEU A 10 -5.07 19.92 -15.93
C LEU A 10 -4.64 18.45 -16.02
N LEU A 11 -3.86 18.08 -17.03
CA LEU A 11 -3.35 16.72 -17.19
C LEU A 11 -2.11 16.44 -16.32
N SER A 12 -1.25 17.45 -16.12
CA SER A 12 -0.01 17.28 -15.37
C SER A 12 -0.25 17.11 -13.87
N ILE A 13 -1.25 17.79 -13.29
CA ILE A 13 -1.57 17.71 -11.85
C ILE A 13 -1.87 16.26 -11.40
N PRO A 14 -2.84 15.53 -11.98
CA PRO A 14 -3.14 14.17 -11.54
C PRO A 14 -1.96 13.22 -11.79
N LEU A 15 -1.19 13.43 -12.86
CA LEU A 15 0.01 12.63 -13.14
C LEU A 15 1.09 12.85 -12.07
N LEU A 16 1.32 14.10 -11.69
CA LEU A 16 2.27 14.48 -10.64
C LEU A 16 1.80 14.01 -9.27
N SER A 17 0.50 14.12 -8.95
CA SER A 17 -0.07 13.60 -7.71
C SER A 17 0.05 12.08 -7.62
N TYR A 18 -0.23 11.36 -8.72
CA TYR A 18 -0.01 9.92 -8.81
C TYR A 18 1.47 9.58 -8.57
N TRP A 19 2.38 10.30 -9.26
CA TRP A 19 3.81 10.07 -9.13
C TRP A 19 4.32 10.36 -7.72
N LEU A 20 3.90 11.46 -7.08
CA LEU A 20 4.34 11.84 -5.75
C LEU A 20 3.84 10.90 -4.65
N ILE A 21 2.58 10.46 -4.73
CA ILE A 21 1.92 9.76 -3.61
C ILE A 21 1.94 8.25 -3.79
N LEU A 22 1.69 7.76 -5.02
CA LEU A 22 1.44 6.34 -5.26
C LEU A 22 2.66 5.60 -5.80
N SER A 23 3.52 6.27 -6.59
CA SER A 23 4.71 5.61 -7.14
C SER A 23 5.62 4.93 -6.11
N PRO A 24 5.82 5.47 -4.88
CA PRO A 24 6.70 4.85 -3.90
C PRO A 24 6.16 3.57 -3.28
N VAL A 25 4.86 3.32 -3.39
CA VAL A 25 4.14 2.32 -2.60
C VAL A 25 3.41 1.29 -3.45
N ILE A 26 3.82 1.14 -4.70
CA ILE A 26 3.30 0.07 -5.53
C ILE A 26 4.13 -1.18 -5.23
N PRO A 27 3.51 -2.26 -4.72
CA PRO A 27 4.24 -3.46 -4.40
C PRO A 27 4.88 -4.03 -5.68
N ASN A 28 6.15 -4.38 -5.55
CA ASN A 28 6.87 -5.13 -6.56
C ASN A 28 7.12 -6.53 -6.01
N SER A 29 6.43 -7.54 -6.56
CA SER A 29 6.54 -8.93 -6.12
C SER A 29 7.89 -9.57 -6.46
N GLU A 30 8.68 -8.95 -7.35
CA GLU A 30 10.05 -9.39 -7.67
C GLU A 30 11.10 -8.89 -6.66
N ASN A 31 10.67 -8.11 -5.65
CA ASN A 31 11.59 -7.59 -4.65
C ASN A 31 11.81 -8.65 -3.56
N ASP A 32 13.03 -9.18 -3.48
CA ASP A 32 13.45 -10.25 -2.55
C ASP A 32 13.33 -9.89 -1.05
N TYR A 33 13.01 -8.64 -0.74
CA TYR A 33 12.94 -8.11 0.62
C TYR A 33 11.53 -8.15 1.24
N ALA A 34 10.55 -8.76 0.57
CA ALA A 34 9.19 -8.83 1.09
C ALA A 34 9.02 -9.95 2.13
N TYR A 35 8.71 -9.60 3.38
CA TYR A 35 8.32 -10.58 4.40
C TYR A 35 6.83 -10.88 4.31
N TYR A 36 6.46 -12.15 4.47
CA TYR A 36 5.06 -12.58 4.38
C TYR A 36 4.60 -13.28 5.64
N THR A 37 3.39 -12.95 6.06
CA THR A 37 2.65 -13.68 7.09
C THR A 37 1.28 -14.10 6.54
N TYR A 38 0.73 -15.18 7.09
CA TYR A 38 -0.48 -15.82 6.59
C TYR A 38 -1.49 -15.95 7.73
N SER A 39 -2.77 -15.83 7.40
CA SER A 39 -3.83 -16.16 8.36
C SER A 39 -3.87 -17.67 8.61
N ASP A 40 -4.28 -18.07 9.82
CA ASP A 40 -4.41 -19.49 10.19
C ASP A 40 -5.36 -20.27 9.27
N ASP A 41 -6.35 -19.59 8.70
CA ASP A 41 -7.32 -20.16 7.77
C ASP A 41 -6.86 -20.15 6.30
N GLY A 42 -5.66 -19.63 6.03
CA GLY A 42 -5.04 -19.56 4.71
C GLY A 42 -5.73 -18.59 3.73
N LYS A 43 -6.77 -17.85 4.15
CA LYS A 43 -7.50 -16.94 3.26
C LYS A 43 -6.77 -15.64 2.97
N TRP A 44 -5.85 -15.25 3.84
CA TRP A 44 -5.19 -13.96 3.79
C TRP A 44 -3.69 -14.11 3.87
N LYS A 45 -3.02 -13.26 3.11
CA LYS A 45 -1.57 -13.11 3.10
C LYS A 45 -1.26 -11.63 3.26
N ILE A 46 -0.40 -11.28 4.20
CA ILE A 46 0.12 -9.92 4.34
C ILE A 46 1.59 -9.93 3.93
N GLY A 47 1.96 -8.99 3.08
CA GLY A 47 3.33 -8.73 2.70
C GLY A 47 3.82 -7.38 3.21
N GLU A 48 5.01 -7.36 3.77
CA GLU A 48 5.76 -6.16 4.15
C GLU A 48 6.62 -5.73 2.97
N PHE A 49 6.52 -4.47 2.53
CA PHE A 49 7.29 -3.97 1.40
C PHE A 49 8.04 -2.68 1.77
N PRO A 50 9.31 -2.54 1.37
CA PRO A 50 10.02 -1.28 1.52
C PRO A 50 9.43 -0.19 0.61
N VAL A 51 9.38 1.04 1.11
CA VAL A 51 9.01 2.21 0.31
C VAL A 51 10.09 2.44 -0.76
N SER A 52 9.68 2.54 -2.03
CA SER A 52 10.60 2.74 -3.15
C SER A 52 11.05 4.21 -3.27
N ALA A 53 12.33 4.41 -3.56
CA ALA A 53 12.96 5.72 -3.73
C ALA A 53 12.65 6.40 -5.08
N THR A 54 11.38 6.48 -5.46
CA THR A 54 10.92 7.05 -6.74
C THR A 54 10.71 8.57 -6.70
N THR A 55 10.71 9.18 -5.52
CA THR A 55 10.49 10.62 -5.31
C THR A 55 11.44 11.15 -4.24
N PRO A 56 11.69 12.47 -4.13
CA PRO A 56 12.56 13.02 -3.08
C PRO A 56 12.08 12.70 -1.66
N ILE A 57 10.77 12.75 -1.41
CA ILE A 57 10.21 12.41 -0.09
C ILE A 57 10.38 10.92 0.18
N SER A 58 10.09 10.08 -0.82
CA SER A 58 10.21 8.64 -0.63
C SER A 58 11.64 8.14 -0.58
N PHE A 59 12.61 8.89 -1.12
CA PHE A 59 14.02 8.64 -0.90
C PHE A 59 14.39 8.81 0.58
N ILE A 60 13.89 9.85 1.25
CA ILE A 60 14.07 10.01 2.70
C ILE A 60 13.39 8.86 3.45
N GLN A 61 12.17 8.49 3.08
CA GLN A 61 11.47 7.33 3.67
C GLN A 61 12.26 6.02 3.49
N PHE A 62 12.81 5.79 2.31
CA PHE A 62 13.67 4.64 2.02
C PHE A 62 14.93 4.63 2.90
N LEU A 63 15.62 5.77 3.08
CA LEU A 63 16.78 5.88 3.97
C LEU A 63 16.44 5.60 5.45
N PHE A 64 15.22 5.89 5.87
CA PHE A 64 14.70 5.56 7.20
C PHE A 64 14.10 4.15 7.29
N ASN A 65 14.32 3.30 6.28
CA ASN A 65 13.78 1.94 6.19
C ASN A 65 12.27 1.91 6.44
N LYS A 66 11.53 2.86 5.82
CA LYS A 66 10.08 2.87 5.90
C LYS A 66 9.49 1.75 5.06
N GLU A 67 8.52 1.07 5.62
CA GLU A 67 7.82 -0.08 5.05
C GLU A 67 6.30 0.13 5.10
N TYR A 68 5.59 -0.58 4.24
CA TYR A 68 4.12 -0.61 4.21
C TYR A 68 3.62 -2.04 4.06
N MET A 69 2.42 -2.27 4.57
CA MET A 69 1.79 -3.59 4.59
C MET A 69 0.79 -3.71 3.45
N VAL A 70 0.80 -4.84 2.76
CA VAL A 70 -0.11 -5.14 1.67
C VAL A 70 -0.87 -6.42 1.98
N LEU A 71 -2.19 -6.35 1.90
CA LEU A 71 -3.08 -7.50 2.04
C LEU A 71 -3.39 -8.11 0.68
N TYR A 72 -3.25 -9.43 0.61
CA TYR A 72 -3.62 -10.28 -0.50
C TYR A 72 -4.62 -11.34 -0.05
N ASN A 73 -5.46 -11.81 -0.98
CA ASN A 73 -6.27 -13.00 -0.74
C ASN A 73 -5.49 -14.30 -1.03
N ASP A 74 -6.15 -15.45 -0.83
CA ASP A 74 -5.67 -16.80 -1.10
C ASP A 74 -5.19 -17.03 -2.54
N LYS A 75 -5.69 -16.25 -3.50
CA LYS A 75 -5.27 -16.27 -4.92
C LYS A 75 -4.06 -15.38 -5.20
N GLY A 76 -3.54 -14.67 -4.20
CA GLY A 76 -2.47 -13.69 -4.37
C GLY A 76 -2.93 -12.37 -4.99
N GLU A 77 -4.23 -12.12 -5.09
CA GLU A 77 -4.74 -10.86 -5.61
C GLU A 77 -4.61 -9.75 -4.57
N TYR A 78 -4.18 -8.58 -5.00
CA TYR A 78 -4.11 -7.38 -4.17
C TYR A 78 -5.51 -6.96 -3.69
N ILE A 79 -5.65 -6.73 -2.39
CA ILE A 79 -6.88 -6.26 -1.73
C ILE A 79 -6.73 -4.81 -1.28
N GLY A 80 -5.63 -4.48 -0.62
CA GLY A 80 -5.35 -3.14 -0.13
C GLY A 80 -4.02 -3.07 0.60
N GLN A 81 -3.68 -1.87 1.07
CA GLN A 81 -2.45 -1.65 1.82
C GLN A 81 -2.61 -0.57 2.88
N SER A 82 -1.71 -0.60 3.86
CA SER A 82 -1.57 0.46 4.86
C SER A 82 -1.04 1.74 4.23
N THR A 83 -1.13 2.83 4.99
CA THR A 83 -0.43 4.07 4.65
C THR A 83 1.10 3.88 4.73
N PRO A 84 1.90 4.48 3.82
CA PRO A 84 3.37 4.45 3.91
C PRO A 84 3.93 5.48 4.90
N PHE A 85 3.08 6.33 5.45
CA PHE A 85 3.50 7.40 6.34
C PHE A 85 3.72 6.91 7.78
N CYS A 86 3.26 5.69 8.09
CA CYS A 86 3.50 5.03 9.37
C CYS A 86 4.23 3.71 9.13
N THR A 87 5.12 3.34 10.05
CA THR A 87 5.86 2.07 10.04
C THR A 87 5.54 1.23 11.24
N GLN A 88 5.19 -0.01 11.01
CA GLN A 88 5.11 -1.07 12.00
C GLN A 88 5.62 -2.33 11.31
N SER A 89 6.46 -3.12 11.95
CA SER A 89 7.03 -4.30 11.29
C SER A 89 6.10 -5.52 11.40
N VAL A 90 6.08 -6.42 10.40
CA VAL A 90 5.34 -7.70 10.49
C VAL A 90 5.93 -8.63 11.54
N LEU A 91 7.20 -8.44 11.90
CA LEU A 91 7.87 -9.19 12.96
C LEU A 91 7.31 -8.89 14.36
N ASP A 92 6.44 -7.88 14.49
CA ASP A 92 5.74 -7.56 15.71
C ASP A 92 4.39 -8.32 15.76
N PRO A 93 4.19 -9.27 16.69
CA PRO A 93 3.26 -10.39 16.54
C PRO A 93 1.76 -10.08 16.68
N ASN A 94 1.32 -8.83 16.51
CA ASN A 94 -0.09 -8.48 16.77
C ASN A 94 -0.83 -8.01 15.52
N ILE A 95 -0.82 -8.82 14.47
CA ILE A 95 -1.67 -8.65 13.30
C ILE A 95 -2.96 -9.41 13.53
N LEU A 96 -4.09 -8.70 13.51
CA LEU A 96 -5.42 -9.30 13.51
C LEU A 96 -5.91 -9.39 12.07
N PHE A 97 -6.03 -10.62 11.57
CA PHE A 97 -6.61 -10.87 10.27
C PHE A 97 -8.12 -10.68 10.27
N PRO A 98 -8.70 -10.30 9.12
CA PRO A 98 -10.13 -10.09 9.00
C PRO A 98 -10.90 -11.40 9.19
N THR A 99 -12.04 -11.28 9.88
CA THR A 99 -12.97 -12.37 10.19
C THR A 99 -14.34 -12.06 9.59
N LYS A 100 -15.31 -12.98 9.73
CA LYS A 100 -16.70 -12.71 9.29
C LYS A 100 -17.33 -11.49 9.97
N SER A 101 -16.86 -11.12 11.16
CA SER A 101 -17.37 -10.02 11.97
C SER A 101 -16.50 -8.76 11.94
N ASP A 102 -15.22 -8.87 11.57
CA ASP A 102 -14.31 -7.73 11.42
C ASP A 102 -13.68 -7.75 10.02
N LEU A 103 -14.05 -6.76 9.21
CA LEU A 103 -13.67 -6.66 7.80
C LEU A 103 -12.39 -5.85 7.59
N PHE A 104 -11.57 -5.74 8.64
CA PHE A 104 -10.32 -5.01 8.63
C PHE A 104 -9.16 -5.91 9.05
N VAL A 105 -8.00 -5.70 8.44
CA VAL A 105 -6.73 -6.05 9.08
C VAL A 105 -6.42 -4.97 10.10
N ARG A 106 -6.12 -5.36 11.34
CA ARG A 106 -5.64 -4.44 12.39
C ARG A 106 -4.25 -4.82 12.85
N PHE A 107 -3.54 -3.82 13.35
CA PHE A 107 -2.19 -3.97 13.86
C PHE A 107 -2.15 -3.37 15.27
N ILE A 108 -1.63 -4.12 16.26
CA ILE A 108 -1.55 -3.68 17.66
C ILE A 108 -0.09 -3.41 18.04
N PRO A 109 0.23 -2.28 18.71
CA PRO A 109 -0.70 -1.24 19.16
C PRO A 109 -1.21 -0.38 17.99
N GLU A 110 -2.49 0.03 18.05
CA GLU A 110 -3.13 0.95 17.10
C GLU A 110 -2.57 2.38 17.27
N THR A 111 -1.27 2.54 17.01
CA THR A 111 -0.55 3.82 17.15
C THR A 111 -0.68 4.68 15.89
N CYS A 112 -1.16 4.09 14.79
CA CYS A 112 -1.29 4.71 13.48
C CYS A 112 -2.43 4.05 12.68
N ASP A 113 -2.81 4.69 11.57
CA ASP A 113 -3.87 4.22 10.68
C ASP A 113 -3.40 3.07 9.76
N PHE A 114 -3.08 1.93 10.36
CA PHE A 114 -2.66 0.72 9.64
C PHE A 114 -3.83 -0.14 9.16
N SER A 115 -5.06 0.24 9.47
CA SER A 115 -6.22 -0.60 9.14
C SER A 115 -6.40 -0.78 7.64
N ILE A 116 -6.48 -2.04 7.18
CA ILE A 116 -6.72 -2.36 5.78
C ILE A 116 -8.15 -2.89 5.64
N PRO A 117 -9.10 -2.09 5.09
CA PRO A 117 -10.46 -2.56 4.86
C PRO A 117 -10.50 -3.55 3.68
N VAL A 118 -11.22 -4.66 3.88
CA VAL A 118 -11.40 -5.72 2.88
C VAL A 118 -12.53 -5.39 1.91
N GLU A 119 -13.73 -5.08 2.42
CA GLU A 119 -14.92 -4.87 1.58
C GLU A 119 -14.95 -3.51 0.90
N ASN A 120 -14.50 -2.47 1.60
CA ASN A 120 -14.48 -1.10 1.10
C ASN A 120 -13.05 -0.57 1.02
N PRO A 121 -12.24 -1.00 0.04
CA PRO A 121 -10.87 -0.53 -0.12
C PRO A 121 -10.83 0.99 -0.24
N ARG A 122 -9.81 1.58 0.37
CA ARG A 122 -9.53 3.02 0.29
C ARG A 122 -9.27 3.40 -1.17
N TRP A 123 -9.52 4.67 -1.53
CA TRP A 123 -9.48 5.11 -2.93
C TRP A 123 -8.11 4.86 -3.60
N TRP A 124 -7.01 5.00 -2.86
CA TRP A 124 -5.67 4.73 -3.39
C TRP A 124 -5.43 3.26 -3.65
N SER A 125 -5.92 2.37 -2.79
CA SER A 125 -5.85 0.92 -2.98
C SER A 125 -6.56 0.50 -4.28
N LYS A 126 -7.68 1.14 -4.63
CA LYS A 126 -8.37 0.90 -5.90
C LYS A 126 -7.51 1.29 -7.11
N ILE A 127 -6.82 2.44 -7.03
CA ILE A 127 -5.92 2.91 -8.11
C ILE A 127 -4.72 1.98 -8.24
N ILE A 128 -4.10 1.57 -7.12
CA ILE A 128 -2.96 0.65 -7.12
C ILE A 128 -3.37 -0.71 -7.68
N LYS A 129 -4.51 -1.25 -7.24
CA LYS A 129 -5.08 -2.51 -7.78
C LYS A 129 -5.25 -2.44 -9.29
N PHE A 130 -5.83 -1.35 -9.80
CA PHE A 130 -5.96 -1.14 -11.24
C PHE A 130 -4.59 -1.13 -11.93
N ARG A 131 -3.61 -0.38 -11.41
CA ARG A 131 -2.25 -0.33 -11.98
C ARG A 131 -1.57 -1.70 -12.00
N LEU A 132 -1.72 -2.50 -10.93
CA LEU A 132 -1.16 -3.85 -10.86
C LEU A 132 -1.82 -4.81 -11.85
N SER A 133 -3.10 -4.62 -12.19
CA SER A 133 -3.79 -5.44 -13.21
C SER A 133 -3.36 -5.17 -14.65
N LEU A 134 -2.53 -4.14 -14.89
CA LEU A 134 -1.98 -3.81 -16.20
C LEU A 134 -0.61 -4.47 -16.46
N LEU A 135 -0.05 -5.14 -15.46
CA LEU A 135 1.20 -5.91 -15.54
C LEU A 135 0.87 -7.38 -15.86
#